data_AF-A0A8J8AHG6-F1
#
_entry.id   AF-A0A8J8AHG6-F1
#
_cell.length_a   1.000
_cell.length_b   1.000
_cell.length_c   1.000
_cell.angle_alpha   90.00
_cell.angle_beta   90.00
_cell.angle_gamma   90.00
#
_symmetry.space_group_name_H-M   'P 1'
#
loop_
_entity.id
_entity.type
_entity.pdbx_description
1 polymer ?
#
loop_
_entity_poly.entity_id
_entity_poly.type
_entity_poly.pdbx_seq_one_letter_code
_entity_poly.pdbx_strand_id
1 'polypeptide(L)'
;MRRIVATMLVLLLFGMVMASGCLGGESNEGSVSETYSESSVSSGDASGTGGSEGETSAAPATWKTPWNAYNPVSLNGNSYYITHIKYSFIVKTPTGEQAYDVEKRRGYVKAHVYADENGEKKDLGEYNLFAYYGKITPINDPNMSAPLEYVVMVKERTNDTDEYFLAPLPNFGALGTGNAVVAEMKSGDNYFYWSNPGAIGQYSELPYTEGDINDVIGDIGGYLFQTWLAMLSSGAWNGLEGHDLMQADEYSFSFMGIGYSYKISPDGTVTFDGKDFKVSNVEWGYSIGGVNAQGRATIAPALPIPVETEGTFVSMTNGVKMYSKLRIEDIKLSREFEGISVSVEKPTSPGETETETDTQTSTETSTPSDLSENWKLAWDASEPIKIGNTAYVIKGITYDITYRTPGGEVHYTMERGYTETDDGYMAYAVVRMDDGPTYRFEVYFSTDELEEYTGWVLWMPSTFQLIESNSPEKIVITGPSCSYTYDENSGEMSGDMNCGAEITQSPFDQLWDLFNGFAGGIYGDVVDVSSLTENGNGYTVSGDGTISLAGMEFNVYKVTWSGQVVGIGTNGETKVVPELPFPVEIEASIAYPGDTIYLHTTVTEVNLEPTG
;
A
#
# COMPACT_ATOMS: atom_id res chain seq x y z
N MET A 1 -20.80 -19.52 11.63
CA MET A 1 -21.40 -18.29 11.07
C MET A 1 -20.71 -17.02 11.56
N ARG A 2 -20.55 -16.76 12.87
CA ARG A 2 -19.81 -15.56 13.37
C ARG A 2 -18.36 -15.43 12.86
N ARG A 3 -17.60 -16.54 12.79
CA ARG A 3 -16.23 -16.55 12.22
C ARG A 3 -16.18 -16.20 10.73
N ILE A 4 -17.14 -16.68 9.93
CA ILE A 4 -17.17 -16.40 8.48
C ILE A 4 -17.52 -14.93 8.19
N VAL A 5 -18.43 -14.34 8.98
CA VAL A 5 -18.79 -12.92 8.84
C VAL A 5 -17.64 -12.00 9.26
N ALA A 6 -16.87 -12.37 10.29
CA ALA A 6 -15.71 -11.61 10.75
C ALA A 6 -14.52 -11.69 9.77
N THR A 7 -14.18 -12.89 9.26
CA THR A 7 -13.15 -13.05 8.22
C THR A 7 -13.53 -12.33 6.94
N MET A 8 -14.82 -12.31 6.59
CA MET A 8 -15.31 -11.54 5.44
C MET A 8 -15.27 -10.03 5.66
N LEU A 9 -15.39 -9.54 6.91
CA LEU A 9 -15.27 -8.11 7.25
C LEU A 9 -13.81 -7.64 7.20
N VAL A 10 -12.89 -8.46 7.70
CA VAL A 10 -11.44 -8.31 7.54
C VAL A 10 -11.11 -8.30 6.05
N LEU A 11 -11.49 -9.33 5.29
CA LEU A 11 -11.30 -9.37 3.82
C LEU A 11 -12.00 -8.23 3.06
N LEU A 12 -13.10 -7.66 3.57
CA LEU A 12 -13.76 -6.49 2.97
C LEU A 12 -13.01 -5.19 3.25
N LEU A 13 -12.47 -5.03 4.46
CA LEU A 13 -11.64 -3.89 4.83
C LEU A 13 -10.30 -3.92 4.06
N PHE A 14 -9.75 -5.12 3.80
CA PHE A 14 -8.48 -5.29 3.08
C PHE A 14 -8.64 -5.40 1.55
N GLY A 15 -9.72 -6.03 1.06
CA GLY A 15 -9.98 -6.22 -0.37
C GLY A 15 -10.44 -4.95 -1.12
N MET A 16 -10.84 -3.89 -0.39
CA MET A 16 -11.27 -2.62 -1.00
C MET A 16 -10.11 -1.67 -1.32
N VAL A 17 -8.90 -1.90 -0.80
CA VAL A 17 -7.70 -1.14 -1.19
C VAL A 17 -7.34 -1.35 -2.67
N MET A 18 -7.80 -2.47 -3.26
CA MET A 18 -7.58 -2.81 -4.67
C MET A 18 -8.56 -2.13 -5.65
N ALA A 19 -9.66 -1.53 -5.17
CA ALA A 19 -10.76 -1.09 -6.04
C ALA A 19 -10.82 0.42 -6.32
N SER A 20 -10.02 1.25 -5.65
CA SER A 20 -9.98 2.70 -5.87
C SER A 20 -9.03 3.14 -7.00
N GLY A 21 -8.22 2.22 -7.56
CA GLY A 21 -7.25 2.50 -8.63
C GLY A 21 -7.77 2.40 -10.07
N CYS A 22 -9.05 2.10 -10.31
CA CYS A 22 -9.56 1.90 -11.68
C CYS A 22 -10.94 2.53 -11.90
N LEU A 23 -10.99 3.86 -11.93
CA LEU A 23 -12.06 4.65 -12.55
C LEU A 23 -11.54 6.03 -12.97
N GLY A 24 -10.40 6.03 -13.68
CA GLY A 24 -9.87 7.16 -14.43
C GLY A 24 -9.52 6.69 -15.84
N GLY A 25 -10.47 6.81 -16.77
CA GLY A 25 -10.29 6.34 -18.13
C GLY A 25 -9.42 7.27 -18.97
N GLU A 26 -8.40 6.70 -19.61
CA GLU A 26 -7.76 7.29 -20.78
C GLU A 26 -7.90 6.31 -21.95
N SER A 27 -8.92 6.54 -22.78
CA SER A 27 -9.08 5.86 -24.05
C SER A 27 -8.27 6.59 -25.10
N ASN A 28 -7.19 5.97 -25.60
CA ASN A 28 -6.43 6.46 -26.73
C ASN A 28 -6.57 5.48 -27.89
N GLU A 29 -7.33 5.86 -28.93
CA GLU A 29 -7.10 5.47 -30.32
C GLU A 29 -7.97 6.36 -31.25
N GLY A 30 -7.32 7.19 -32.07
CA GLY A 30 -8.00 7.88 -33.18
C GLY A 30 -7.53 9.30 -33.50
N SER A 31 -6.26 9.46 -33.89
CA SER A 31 -5.65 10.65 -34.52
C SER A 31 -6.56 11.42 -35.50
N VAL A 32 -6.69 12.74 -35.34
CA VAL A 32 -6.56 13.73 -36.43
C VAL A 32 -5.97 15.06 -35.90
N SER A 33 -4.89 15.47 -36.56
CA SER A 33 -4.08 16.69 -36.49
C SER A 33 -4.85 18.02 -36.63
N GLU A 34 -4.47 19.06 -35.85
CA GLU A 34 -3.85 20.32 -36.33
C GLU A 34 -3.97 21.50 -35.32
N THR A 35 -2.80 21.96 -34.86
CA THR A 35 -2.32 23.36 -34.77
C THR A 35 -3.09 24.41 -33.94
N TYR A 36 -2.49 24.94 -32.85
CA TYR A 36 -1.85 26.28 -32.83
C TYR A 36 -1.16 26.61 -31.50
N SER A 37 0.03 27.22 -31.63
CA SER A 37 1.02 27.55 -30.60
C SER A 37 0.64 28.72 -29.66
N GLU A 38 1.00 28.58 -28.38
CA GLU A 38 1.24 29.72 -27.48
C GLU A 38 2.59 30.37 -27.79
N SER A 39 2.65 31.69 -27.72
CA SER A 39 3.90 32.45 -27.59
C SER A 39 3.75 33.50 -26.50
N SER A 40 4.59 33.34 -25.49
CA SER A 40 4.90 34.26 -24.40
C SER A 40 5.80 35.41 -24.87
N VAL A 41 5.49 36.69 -24.55
CA VAL A 41 6.50 37.73 -24.26
C VAL A 41 5.91 38.83 -23.35
N SER A 42 6.75 39.26 -22.41
CA SER A 42 6.59 40.24 -21.33
C SER A 42 6.76 41.72 -21.72
N SER A 43 6.15 42.59 -20.88
CA SER A 43 6.57 43.94 -20.39
C SER A 43 6.42 45.23 -21.24
N GLY A 44 5.83 46.26 -20.60
CA GLY A 44 6.12 47.70 -20.87
C GLY A 44 4.96 48.70 -20.75
N ASP A 45 4.96 49.51 -19.67
CA ASP A 45 4.03 50.59 -19.28
C ASP A 45 3.71 51.71 -20.31
N ALA A 46 2.47 52.25 -20.27
CA ALA A 46 2.15 53.62 -19.80
C ALA A 46 0.72 54.13 -20.18
N SER A 47 -0.06 54.50 -19.13
CA SER A 47 -1.03 55.61 -19.05
C SER A 47 -2.21 55.71 -20.05
N GLY A 48 -3.43 55.52 -19.54
CA GLY A 48 -4.68 55.95 -20.17
C GLY A 48 -5.92 55.72 -19.30
N THR A 49 -6.33 56.75 -18.57
CA THR A 49 -7.46 56.82 -17.63
C THR A 49 -8.82 56.50 -18.27
N GLY A 50 -9.61 55.60 -17.66
CA GLY A 50 -11.02 55.39 -17.98
C GLY A 50 -11.63 54.29 -17.11
N GLY A 51 -12.44 54.68 -16.12
CA GLY A 51 -12.98 53.79 -15.11
C GLY A 51 -13.96 52.75 -15.65
N SER A 52 -13.79 51.52 -15.17
CA SER A 52 -14.87 50.59 -14.86
C SER A 52 -14.36 49.76 -13.68
N GLU A 53 -15.04 49.83 -12.54
CA GLU A 53 -14.82 48.92 -11.42
C GLU A 53 -15.07 47.50 -11.94
N GLY A 54 -13.99 46.79 -12.25
CA GLY A 54 -14.02 45.36 -12.45
C GLY A 54 -13.94 44.71 -11.07
N GLU A 55 -15.07 44.18 -10.60
CA GLU A 55 -15.08 43.16 -9.55
C GLU A 55 -14.01 42.13 -9.91
N THR A 56 -12.93 42.09 -9.13
CA THR A 56 -11.96 41.01 -9.23
C THR A 56 -12.71 39.78 -8.73
N SER A 57 -13.27 39.01 -9.66
CA SER A 57 -13.95 37.75 -9.40
C SER A 57 -13.07 36.94 -8.47
N ALA A 58 -13.48 36.81 -7.21
CA ALA A 58 -12.79 35.96 -6.26
C ALA A 58 -12.73 34.55 -6.88
N ALA A 59 -11.60 33.86 -6.70
CA ALA A 59 -11.50 32.47 -7.15
C ALA A 59 -12.67 31.66 -6.55
N PRO A 60 -13.29 30.76 -7.32
CA PRO A 60 -14.50 30.06 -6.89
C PRO A 60 -14.22 29.21 -5.64
N ALA A 61 -15.09 29.31 -4.64
CA ALA A 61 -15.00 28.58 -3.38
C ALA A 61 -15.55 27.15 -3.58
N THR A 62 -14.74 26.34 -4.24
CA THR A 62 -15.04 24.96 -4.65
C THR A 62 -14.61 23.96 -3.59
N TRP A 63 -15.38 22.89 -3.44
CA TRP A 63 -15.07 21.80 -2.50
C TRP A 63 -14.21 20.75 -3.18
N LYS A 64 -12.95 21.10 -3.48
CA LYS A 64 -12.11 20.37 -4.44
C LYS A 64 -11.62 18.99 -4.01
N THR A 65 -11.53 18.74 -2.69
CA THR A 65 -10.91 17.53 -2.15
C THR A 65 -11.67 17.05 -0.91
N PRO A 66 -12.93 16.58 -1.09
CA PRO A 66 -13.72 16.07 0.01
C PRO A 66 -12.97 14.89 0.66
N TRP A 67 -13.03 14.84 1.99
CA TRP A 67 -12.41 13.84 2.87
C TRP A 67 -10.87 13.80 2.83
N ASN A 68 -10.20 14.72 2.13
CA ASN A 68 -8.74 14.78 2.10
C ASN A 68 -8.17 15.34 3.42
N ALA A 69 -7.57 14.46 4.21
CA ALA A 69 -6.91 14.82 5.47
C ALA A 69 -5.44 15.20 5.30
N TYR A 70 -4.84 14.87 4.14
CA TYR A 70 -3.42 15.04 3.88
C TYR A 70 -3.05 16.49 3.59
N ASN A 71 -3.88 17.21 2.85
CA ASN A 71 -3.58 18.59 2.52
C ASN A 71 -4.07 19.54 3.63
N PRO A 72 -3.28 20.58 3.99
CA PRO A 72 -3.71 21.57 4.96
C PRO A 72 -4.85 22.43 4.39
N VAL A 73 -5.72 22.92 5.28
CA VAL A 73 -6.76 23.88 4.93
C VAL A 73 -6.18 25.29 4.85
N SER A 74 -6.52 26.01 3.79
CA SER A 74 -6.11 27.41 3.59
C SER A 74 -7.11 28.38 4.20
N LEU A 75 -6.70 29.13 5.21
CA LEU A 75 -7.53 30.13 5.90
C LEU A 75 -6.79 31.45 6.02
N ASN A 76 -7.35 32.51 5.42
CA ASN A 76 -6.79 33.86 5.45
C ASN A 76 -5.30 33.91 5.05
N GLY A 77 -4.93 33.15 4.01
CA GLY A 77 -3.55 33.07 3.51
C GLY A 77 -2.57 32.25 4.37
N ASN A 78 -3.06 31.53 5.39
CA ASN A 78 -2.25 30.60 6.18
C ASN A 78 -2.75 29.17 5.99
N SER A 79 -1.84 28.20 6.05
CA SER A 79 -2.14 26.77 5.99
C SER A 79 -2.28 26.18 7.39
N TYR A 80 -3.29 25.34 7.61
CA TYR A 80 -3.51 24.64 8.88
C TYR A 80 -3.84 23.16 8.65
N TYR A 81 -3.25 22.27 9.43
CA TYR A 81 -3.64 20.89 9.53
C TYR A 81 -4.78 20.71 10.54
N ILE A 82 -5.75 19.87 10.20
CA ILE A 82 -6.75 19.36 11.16
C ILE A 82 -6.04 18.34 12.05
N THR A 83 -5.84 18.64 13.32
CA THR A 83 -5.11 17.76 14.27
C THR A 83 -6.02 17.02 15.22
N HIS A 84 -7.24 17.52 15.41
CA HIS A 84 -8.27 16.90 16.22
C HIS A 84 -9.64 17.14 15.60
N ILE A 85 -10.49 16.13 15.70
CA ILE A 85 -11.87 16.23 15.29
C ILE A 85 -12.78 15.38 16.18
N LYS A 86 -13.96 15.91 16.45
CA LYS A 86 -15.03 15.22 17.15
C LYS A 86 -16.32 15.30 16.35
N TYR A 87 -16.98 14.15 16.19
CA TYR A 87 -18.27 14.05 15.53
C TYR A 87 -19.31 13.35 16.40
N SER A 88 -20.58 13.72 16.21
CA SER A 88 -21.70 12.84 16.50
C SER A 88 -22.10 12.10 15.22
N PHE A 89 -22.29 10.79 15.32
CA PHE A 89 -22.64 9.94 14.19
C PHE A 89 -23.84 9.06 14.52
N ILE A 90 -24.88 9.12 13.68
CA ILE A 90 -26.11 8.35 13.83
C ILE A 90 -26.29 7.48 12.60
N VAL A 91 -26.61 6.22 12.81
CA VAL A 91 -26.95 5.23 11.79
C VAL A 91 -28.33 4.67 12.07
N LYS A 92 -29.15 4.56 11.02
CA LYS A 92 -30.42 3.86 11.10
C LYS A 92 -30.49 2.79 10.02
N THR A 93 -30.62 1.56 10.49
CA THR A 93 -30.78 0.35 9.67
C THR A 93 -32.18 -0.24 9.90
N PRO A 94 -32.57 -1.28 9.15
CA PRO A 94 -33.81 -2.02 9.45
C PRO A 94 -33.86 -2.62 10.86
N THR A 95 -32.70 -2.79 11.52
CA THR A 95 -32.61 -3.40 12.85
C THR A 95 -32.72 -2.39 14.00
N GLY A 96 -32.58 -1.09 13.72
CA GLY A 96 -32.66 -0.04 14.73
C GLY A 96 -31.87 1.21 14.38
N GLU A 97 -31.89 2.16 15.31
CA GLU A 97 -31.09 3.38 15.28
C GLU A 97 -29.99 3.28 16.32
N GLN A 98 -28.79 3.68 15.94
CA GLN A 98 -27.57 3.65 16.74
C GLN A 98 -26.85 4.98 16.60
N ALA A 99 -26.26 5.47 17.67
CA ALA A 99 -25.56 6.73 17.74
C ALA A 99 -24.24 6.56 18.47
N TYR A 100 -23.25 7.35 18.05
CA TYR A 100 -21.87 7.26 18.50
C TYR A 100 -21.27 8.66 18.61
N ASP A 101 -20.44 8.85 19.63
CA ASP A 101 -19.47 9.95 19.67
C ASP A 101 -18.14 9.41 19.12
N VAL A 102 -17.60 10.07 18.10
CA VAL A 102 -16.32 9.72 17.49
C VAL A 102 -15.34 10.85 17.75
N GLU A 103 -14.21 10.55 18.39
CA GLU A 103 -13.10 11.49 18.59
C GLU A 103 -11.86 10.95 17.91
N LYS A 104 -11.12 11.83 17.21
CA LYS A 104 -9.85 11.49 16.56
C LYS A 104 -8.81 12.57 16.77
N ARG A 105 -7.56 12.16 16.98
CA ARG A 105 -6.40 13.04 17.15
C ARG A 105 -5.22 12.50 16.36
N ARG A 106 -4.37 13.39 15.84
CA ARG A 106 -3.12 13.00 15.21
C ARG A 106 -1.98 13.95 15.52
N GLY A 107 -0.77 13.42 15.56
CA GLY A 107 0.46 14.11 15.93
C GLY A 107 1.55 13.14 16.37
N TYR A 108 2.68 13.65 16.83
CA TYR A 108 3.84 12.80 17.14
C TYR A 108 3.76 12.19 18.55
N VAL A 109 4.21 10.95 18.67
CA VAL A 109 4.36 10.21 19.94
C VAL A 109 5.70 9.51 19.97
N LYS A 110 6.23 9.29 21.16
CA LYS A 110 7.30 8.34 21.42
C LYS A 110 6.70 7.05 21.99
N ALA A 111 7.03 5.93 21.37
CA ALA A 111 6.53 4.62 21.75
C ALA A 111 7.60 3.54 21.62
N HIS A 112 7.53 2.55 22.52
CA HIS A 112 8.35 1.35 22.40
C HIS A 112 7.81 0.42 21.31
N VAL A 113 8.72 -0.10 20.49
CA VAL A 113 8.43 -1.10 19.46
C VAL A 113 8.97 -2.44 19.92
N TYR A 114 8.19 -3.50 19.73
CA TYR A 114 8.57 -4.85 20.15
C TYR A 114 8.69 -5.80 18.97
N ALA A 115 9.50 -6.84 19.16
CA ALA A 115 9.63 -7.98 18.26
C ALA A 115 9.26 -9.28 18.99
N ASP A 116 8.89 -10.28 18.20
CA ASP A 116 8.79 -11.66 18.65
C ASP A 116 10.16 -12.34 18.48
N GLU A 117 10.71 -12.83 19.58
CA GLU A 117 11.92 -13.65 19.60
C GLU A 117 11.56 -15.01 20.20
N ASN A 118 11.22 -15.97 19.33
CA ASN A 118 10.83 -17.34 19.70
C ASN A 118 9.62 -17.41 20.64
N GLY A 119 8.60 -16.59 20.39
CA GLY A 119 7.40 -16.48 21.22
C GLY A 119 7.57 -15.62 22.47
N GLU A 120 8.77 -15.05 22.69
CA GLU A 120 9.03 -14.08 23.75
C GLU A 120 9.03 -12.65 23.21
N LYS A 121 8.64 -11.71 24.07
CA LYS A 121 8.58 -10.29 23.75
C LYS A 121 9.97 -9.66 23.91
N LYS A 122 10.54 -9.14 22.83
CA LYS A 122 11.79 -8.37 22.80
C LYS A 122 11.51 -6.89 22.61
N ASP A 123 12.11 -6.03 23.43
CA ASP A 123 12.02 -4.57 23.31
C ASP A 123 13.12 -4.05 22.39
N LEU A 124 12.74 -3.39 21.30
CA LEU A 124 13.65 -2.81 20.32
C LEU A 124 14.02 -1.36 20.65
N GLY A 125 13.37 -0.77 21.66
CA GLY A 125 13.58 0.61 22.07
C GLY A 125 12.45 1.55 21.69
N GLU A 126 12.66 2.84 21.98
CA GLU A 126 11.68 3.91 21.79
C GLU A 126 11.91 4.66 20.48
N TYR A 127 10.83 4.90 19.74
CA TYR A 127 10.85 5.56 18.43
C TYR A 127 9.89 6.75 18.42
N ASN A 128 10.26 7.82 17.72
CA ASN A 128 9.36 8.93 17.40
C ASN A 128 8.50 8.52 16.21
N LEU A 129 7.18 8.52 16.37
CA LEU A 129 6.22 8.01 15.39
C LEU A 129 5.06 9.00 15.23
N PHE A 130 4.45 9.02 14.05
CA PHE A 130 3.22 9.77 13.83
C PHE A 130 2.02 8.91 14.21
N ALA A 131 1.19 9.37 15.15
CA ALA A 131 0.07 8.60 15.68
C ALA A 131 -1.28 9.10 15.20
N TYR A 132 -2.17 8.15 14.91
CA TYR A 132 -3.59 8.32 14.69
C TYR A 132 -4.35 7.68 15.84
N TYR A 133 -4.77 8.52 16.79
CA TYR A 133 -5.62 8.10 17.88
C TYR A 133 -7.09 8.24 17.49
N GLY A 134 -7.93 7.29 17.90
CA GLY A 134 -9.36 7.42 17.81
C GLY A 134 -10.12 6.70 18.91
N LYS A 135 -11.32 7.22 19.20
CA LYS A 135 -12.24 6.69 20.19
C LYS A 135 -13.67 6.76 19.69
N ILE A 136 -14.32 5.60 19.62
CA ILE A 136 -15.71 5.45 19.19
C ILE A 136 -16.52 5.02 20.41
N THR A 137 -17.33 5.94 20.94
CA THR A 137 -18.13 5.73 22.14
C THR A 137 -19.58 5.47 21.75
N PRO A 138 -20.15 4.28 22.02
CA PRO A 138 -21.55 4.00 21.73
C PRO A 138 -22.45 4.80 22.69
N ILE A 139 -23.47 5.45 22.13
CA ILE A 139 -24.51 6.15 22.91
C ILE A 139 -25.69 5.23 23.17
N ASN A 140 -26.12 4.48 22.14
CA ASN A 140 -27.27 3.58 22.21
C ASN A 140 -27.16 2.37 21.25
N ASP A 141 -25.95 1.85 21.03
CA ASP A 141 -25.76 0.61 20.27
C ASP A 141 -25.82 -0.63 21.20
N PRO A 142 -26.78 -1.55 21.03
CA PRO A 142 -26.85 -2.77 21.83
C PRO A 142 -25.71 -3.77 21.59
N ASN A 143 -24.95 -3.64 20.48
CA ASN A 143 -23.85 -4.56 20.16
C ASN A 143 -22.51 -4.13 20.77
N MET A 144 -22.33 -2.82 21.02
CA MET A 144 -21.12 -2.28 21.64
C MET A 144 -21.37 -1.93 23.10
N SER A 145 -20.84 -2.76 24.00
CA SER A 145 -20.99 -2.56 25.45
C SER A 145 -19.96 -1.59 26.07
N ALA A 146 -18.88 -1.31 25.34
CA ALA A 146 -17.81 -0.41 25.73
C ALA A 146 -17.32 0.44 24.54
N PRO A 147 -16.63 1.57 24.78
CA PRO A 147 -15.97 2.31 23.71
C PRO A 147 -14.87 1.47 23.06
N LEU A 148 -14.73 1.59 21.73
CA LEU A 148 -13.51 1.22 21.03
C LEU A 148 -12.53 2.38 21.14
N GLU A 149 -11.33 2.11 21.64
CA GLU A 149 -10.23 3.06 21.68
C GLU A 149 -9.04 2.46 20.95
N TYR A 150 -8.39 3.22 20.07
CA TYR A 150 -7.28 2.74 19.26
C TYR A 150 -6.22 3.82 19.05
N VAL A 151 -4.99 3.36 18.79
CA VAL A 151 -3.93 4.17 18.20
C VAL A 151 -3.22 3.35 17.11
N VAL A 152 -3.06 3.95 15.93
CA VAL A 152 -2.19 3.42 14.88
C VAL A 152 -1.01 4.39 14.73
N MET A 153 0.21 3.88 14.85
CA MET A 153 1.43 4.66 14.76
C MET A 153 2.16 4.26 13.49
N VAL A 154 2.53 5.27 12.70
CA VAL A 154 3.25 5.10 11.45
C VAL A 154 4.62 5.77 11.55
N LYS A 155 5.59 5.26 10.80
CA LYS A 155 6.93 5.87 10.72
C LYS A 155 6.85 7.25 10.10
N GLU A 156 6.16 7.34 8.95
CA GLU A 156 6.01 8.58 8.19
C GLU A 156 4.55 8.78 7.83
N ARG A 157 4.11 10.04 7.91
CA ARG A 157 2.80 10.47 7.45
C ARG A 157 2.80 10.58 5.93
N THR A 158 1.94 9.82 5.29
CA THR A 158 1.68 9.87 3.84
C THR A 158 0.20 10.10 3.56
N ASN A 159 -0.14 10.37 2.29
CA ASN A 159 -1.54 10.49 1.85
C ASN A 159 -2.36 9.24 2.21
N ASP A 160 -1.78 8.04 2.02
CA ASP A 160 -2.45 6.76 2.31
C ASP A 160 -2.72 6.56 3.80
N THR A 161 -1.76 6.93 4.66
CA THR A 161 -1.95 6.84 6.12
C THR A 161 -3.00 7.83 6.64
N ASP A 162 -3.22 8.94 5.92
CA ASP A 162 -4.16 10.00 6.26
C ASP A 162 -5.59 9.76 5.72
N GLU A 163 -5.77 8.86 4.76
CA GLU A 163 -7.00 8.65 3.97
C GLU A 163 -8.27 8.65 4.84
N TYR A 164 -8.23 7.95 5.98
CA TYR A 164 -9.40 7.75 6.82
C TYR A 164 -9.47 8.67 8.05
N PHE A 165 -8.53 9.59 8.25
CA PHE A 165 -8.49 10.42 9.47
C PHE A 165 -9.76 11.26 9.64
N LEU A 166 -10.27 11.86 8.56
CA LEU A 166 -11.48 12.67 8.62
C LEU A 166 -12.76 11.84 8.63
N ALA A 167 -12.69 10.60 8.19
CA ALA A 167 -13.86 9.73 8.16
C ALA A 167 -14.23 9.23 9.57
N PRO A 168 -15.52 8.97 9.87
CA PRO A 168 -15.94 8.45 11.17
C PRO A 168 -15.59 6.96 11.42
N LEU A 169 -14.75 6.35 10.58
CA LEU A 169 -14.29 4.96 10.71
C LEU A 169 -12.88 4.86 11.33
N PRO A 170 -12.49 3.72 11.94
CA PRO A 170 -11.13 3.53 12.43
C PRO A 170 -10.04 3.74 11.35
N ASN A 171 -8.87 4.25 11.72
CA ASN A 171 -7.74 4.47 10.80
C ASN A 171 -6.99 3.19 10.42
N PHE A 172 -7.66 2.03 10.40
CA PHE A 172 -7.02 0.73 10.21
C PHE A 172 -6.55 0.47 8.78
N GLY A 173 -7.00 1.27 7.79
CA GLY A 173 -6.40 1.26 6.45
C GLY A 173 -4.89 1.52 6.46
N ALA A 174 -4.40 2.32 7.43
CA ALA A 174 -2.96 2.54 7.58
C ALA A 174 -2.19 1.25 7.87
N LEU A 175 -2.81 0.20 8.44
CA LEU A 175 -2.16 -1.09 8.71
C LEU A 175 -1.82 -1.89 7.45
N GLY A 176 -2.48 -1.58 6.32
CA GLY A 176 -2.12 -2.15 5.02
C GLY A 176 -0.87 -1.50 4.42
N THR A 177 -0.43 -0.36 4.95
CA THR A 177 0.75 0.35 4.46
C THR A 177 2.02 -0.20 5.10
N GLY A 178 3.12 -0.22 4.35
CA GLY A 178 4.46 -0.52 4.90
C GLY A 178 4.92 0.48 5.97
N ASN A 179 4.24 1.62 6.13
CA ASN A 179 4.61 2.62 7.14
C ASN A 179 4.03 2.34 8.53
N ALA A 180 3.10 1.39 8.68
CA ALA A 180 2.55 1.06 9.99
C ALA A 180 3.59 0.35 10.87
N VAL A 181 3.83 0.92 12.06
CA VAL A 181 4.81 0.43 13.04
C VAL A 181 4.13 -0.18 14.25
N VAL A 182 3.08 0.45 14.78
CA VAL A 182 2.35 -0.06 15.95
C VAL A 182 0.85 0.10 15.73
N ALA A 183 0.08 -0.90 16.13
CA ALA A 183 -1.37 -0.83 16.28
C ALA A 183 -1.74 -1.27 17.69
N GLU A 184 -2.52 -0.45 18.38
CA GLU A 184 -3.02 -0.77 19.70
C GLU A 184 -4.52 -0.48 19.76
N MET A 185 -5.29 -1.41 20.30
CA MET A 185 -6.75 -1.32 20.35
C MET A 185 -7.29 -1.91 21.65
N LYS A 186 -8.38 -1.32 22.15
CA LYS A 186 -9.09 -1.82 23.33
C LYS A 186 -10.59 -1.62 23.18
N SER A 187 -11.35 -2.62 23.63
CA SER A 187 -12.79 -2.56 23.78
C SER A 187 -13.19 -3.37 25.03
N GLY A 188 -13.66 -2.69 26.07
CA GLY A 188 -13.96 -3.33 27.35
C GLY A 188 -12.72 -3.96 27.98
N ASP A 189 -12.76 -5.27 28.22
CA ASP A 189 -11.65 -6.06 28.77
C ASP A 189 -10.74 -6.64 27.66
N ASN A 190 -11.14 -6.53 26.39
CA ASN A 190 -10.37 -7.05 25.26
C ASN A 190 -9.32 -6.04 24.83
N TYR A 191 -8.13 -6.53 24.55
CA TYR A 191 -6.97 -5.75 24.18
C TYR A 191 -6.22 -6.41 23.02
N PHE A 192 -5.71 -5.58 22.13
CA PHE A 192 -4.88 -6.00 21.01
C PHE A 192 -3.70 -5.05 20.86
N TYR A 193 -2.52 -5.62 20.67
CA TYR A 193 -1.30 -4.90 20.30
C TYR A 193 -0.62 -5.65 19.16
N TRP A 194 -0.12 -4.91 18.19
CA TRP A 194 0.72 -5.40 17.11
C TRP A 194 1.82 -4.39 16.82
N SER A 195 3.02 -4.87 16.53
CA SER A 195 4.12 -4.04 16.04
C SER A 195 4.85 -4.67 14.87
N ASN A 196 5.31 -3.83 13.93
CA ASN A 196 6.08 -4.18 12.75
C ASN A 196 7.48 -3.55 12.84
N PRO A 197 8.50 -4.32 13.27
CA PRO A 197 9.90 -3.88 13.26
C PRO A 197 10.44 -3.54 11.86
N GLY A 198 9.94 -4.18 10.80
CA GLY A 198 10.37 -3.91 9.43
C GLY A 198 10.13 -2.45 9.01
N ALA A 199 9.04 -1.83 9.47
CA ALA A 199 8.72 -0.43 9.17
C ALA A 199 9.76 0.56 9.72
N ILE A 200 10.49 0.20 10.78
CA ILE A 200 11.57 1.02 11.38
C ILE A 200 12.98 0.55 10.96
N GLY A 201 13.08 -0.28 9.92
CA GLY A 201 14.35 -0.75 9.38
C GLY A 201 14.98 -1.92 10.14
N GLN A 202 14.22 -2.59 11.02
CA GLN A 202 14.64 -3.81 11.72
C GLN A 202 14.05 -5.03 10.99
N TYR A 203 14.45 -5.24 9.73
CA TYR A 203 13.83 -6.25 8.85
C TYR A 203 13.98 -7.69 9.38
N SER A 204 15.12 -7.98 10.00
CA SER A 204 15.42 -9.28 10.62
C SER A 204 14.78 -9.51 11.98
N GLU A 205 13.81 -8.72 12.39
CA GLU A 205 13.03 -8.89 13.63
C GLU A 205 11.57 -9.21 13.28
N LEU A 206 10.98 -10.26 13.87
CA LEU A 206 9.59 -10.61 13.59
C LEU A 206 8.61 -9.66 14.30
N PRO A 207 7.47 -9.32 13.69
CA PRO A 207 6.35 -8.67 14.33
C PRO A 207 5.93 -9.32 15.64
N TYR A 208 5.65 -8.50 16.65
CA TYR A 208 5.09 -8.94 17.92
C TYR A 208 3.58 -8.72 17.93
N THR A 209 2.82 -9.70 18.43
CA THR A 209 1.36 -9.60 18.60
C THR A 209 0.94 -10.03 20.02
N GLU A 210 0.07 -9.26 20.65
CA GLU A 210 -0.56 -9.56 21.95
C GLU A 210 -2.09 -9.43 21.79
N GLY A 211 -2.84 -10.47 22.16
CA GLY A 211 -4.30 -10.51 22.01
C GLY A 211 -4.78 -10.87 20.59
N ASP A 212 -6.10 -10.82 20.38
CA ASP A 212 -6.74 -11.08 19.09
C ASP A 212 -7.52 -9.83 18.65
N ILE A 213 -7.18 -9.30 17.47
CA ILE A 213 -7.87 -8.14 16.90
C ILE A 213 -9.38 -8.37 16.80
N ASN A 214 -9.81 -9.60 16.53
CA ASN A 214 -11.22 -9.97 16.39
C ASN A 214 -11.99 -9.84 17.71
N ASP A 215 -11.33 -10.05 18.85
CA ASP A 215 -11.97 -9.88 20.16
C ASP A 215 -12.23 -8.39 20.45
N VAL A 216 -11.41 -7.49 19.90
CA VAL A 216 -11.57 -6.04 20.08
C VAL A 216 -12.58 -5.46 19.09
N ILE A 217 -12.50 -5.82 17.81
CA ILE A 217 -13.35 -5.25 16.75
C ILE A 217 -14.66 -6.00 16.52
N GLY A 218 -14.79 -7.22 17.04
CA GLY A 218 -15.93 -8.11 16.78
C GLY A 218 -17.29 -7.56 17.21
N ASP A 219 -17.28 -6.65 18.19
CA ASP A 219 -18.48 -5.99 18.70
C ASP A 219 -18.91 -4.78 17.83
N ILE A 220 -18.02 -4.28 16.96
CA ILE A 220 -18.35 -3.21 16.02
C ILE A 220 -19.20 -3.83 14.90
N GLY A 221 -20.51 -3.56 14.93
CA GLY A 221 -21.44 -4.15 13.98
C GLY A 221 -21.02 -3.87 12.52
N GLY A 222 -20.96 -4.90 11.68
CA GLY A 222 -20.55 -4.75 10.27
C GLY A 222 -21.42 -3.76 9.45
N TYR A 223 -22.66 -3.51 9.90
CA TYR A 223 -23.52 -2.47 9.32
C TYR A 223 -22.99 -1.05 9.53
N LEU A 224 -22.23 -0.80 10.60
CA LEU A 224 -21.62 0.49 10.87
C LEU A 224 -20.58 0.82 9.80
N PHE A 225 -19.68 -0.12 9.52
CA PHE A 225 -18.69 -0.01 8.44
C PHE A 225 -19.35 0.15 7.07
N GLN A 226 -20.36 -0.67 6.76
CA GLN A 226 -21.10 -0.53 5.49
C GLN A 226 -21.76 0.85 5.36
N THR A 227 -22.29 1.40 6.45
CA THR A 227 -22.92 2.73 6.43
C THR A 227 -21.88 3.83 6.20
N TRP A 228 -20.72 3.75 6.88
CA TRP A 228 -19.61 4.68 6.64
C TRP A 228 -19.18 4.67 5.19
N LEU A 229 -18.92 3.48 4.64
CA LEU A 229 -18.48 3.32 3.25
C LEU A 229 -19.54 3.85 2.27
N ALA A 230 -20.82 3.51 2.45
CA ALA A 230 -21.90 4.00 1.59
C ALA A 230 -22.06 5.54 1.64
N MET A 231 -21.76 6.15 2.79
CA MET A 231 -21.76 7.60 2.93
C MET A 231 -20.55 8.22 2.21
N LEU A 232 -19.34 7.69 2.42
CA LEU A 232 -18.10 8.23 1.85
C LEU A 232 -18.02 8.02 0.33
N SER A 233 -18.46 6.87 -0.18
CA SER A 233 -18.46 6.53 -1.60
C SER A 233 -19.66 7.13 -2.36
N SER A 234 -20.41 8.04 -1.73
CA SER A 234 -21.59 8.63 -2.37
C SER A 234 -21.17 9.59 -3.48
N GLY A 235 -21.75 9.43 -4.67
CA GLY A 235 -21.58 10.39 -5.78
C GLY A 235 -22.07 11.80 -5.48
N ALA A 236 -22.75 12.03 -4.34
CA ALA A 236 -23.13 13.36 -3.87
C ALA A 236 -21.93 14.28 -3.62
N TRP A 237 -20.75 13.73 -3.28
CA TRP A 237 -19.56 14.54 -3.02
C TRP A 237 -18.90 15.02 -4.32
N ASN A 238 -18.63 14.09 -5.24
CA ASN A 238 -18.00 14.39 -6.53
C ASN A 238 -18.87 15.35 -7.37
N GLY A 239 -20.19 15.26 -7.24
CA GLY A 239 -21.13 16.16 -7.91
C GLY A 239 -21.09 17.62 -7.43
N LEU A 240 -20.28 17.96 -6.42
CA LEU A 240 -20.14 19.31 -5.87
C LEU A 240 -18.76 19.94 -6.11
N GLU A 241 -17.75 19.16 -6.53
CA GLU A 241 -16.35 19.61 -6.62
C GLU A 241 -16.13 20.76 -7.63
N GLY A 242 -17.01 20.87 -8.64
CA GLY A 242 -16.96 21.92 -9.67
C GLY A 242 -17.82 23.15 -9.42
N HIS A 243 -18.61 23.18 -8.34
CA HIS A 243 -19.57 24.26 -8.09
C HIS A 243 -19.03 25.27 -7.08
N ASP A 244 -19.23 26.56 -7.36
CA ASP A 244 -18.95 27.61 -6.37
C ASP A 244 -20.01 27.56 -5.28
N LEU A 245 -19.65 26.96 -4.15
CA LEU A 245 -20.58 26.76 -3.04
C LEU A 245 -21.01 28.08 -2.41
N MET A 246 -20.34 29.20 -2.67
CA MET A 246 -20.73 30.52 -2.16
C MET A 246 -21.75 31.23 -3.05
N GLN A 247 -22.20 30.61 -4.14
CA GLN A 247 -23.27 31.09 -4.99
C GLN A 247 -24.47 30.12 -4.94
N ALA A 248 -25.68 30.68 -4.97
CA ALA A 248 -26.87 29.85 -5.08
C ALA A 248 -26.90 29.19 -6.46
N ASP A 249 -27.09 27.88 -6.50
CA ASP A 249 -27.10 27.08 -7.72
C ASP A 249 -28.07 25.90 -7.58
N GLU A 250 -28.65 25.45 -8.67
CA GLU A 250 -29.58 24.32 -8.71
C GLU A 250 -29.45 23.58 -10.04
N TYR A 251 -29.36 22.26 -9.97
CA TYR A 251 -29.21 21.41 -11.14
C TYR A 251 -29.96 20.11 -10.94
N SER A 252 -30.49 19.59 -12.04
CA SER A 252 -31.11 18.28 -12.08
C SER A 252 -30.86 17.64 -13.44
N PHE A 253 -30.41 16.38 -13.42
CA PHE A 253 -30.20 15.53 -14.56
C PHE A 253 -30.90 14.19 -14.36
N SER A 254 -31.44 13.63 -15.44
CA SER A 254 -32.00 12.28 -15.44
C SER A 254 -31.92 11.68 -16.84
N PHE A 255 -31.23 10.54 -16.98
CA PHE A 255 -31.09 9.79 -18.23
C PHE A 255 -30.94 8.29 -17.95
N MET A 256 -31.70 7.46 -18.68
CA MET A 256 -31.64 5.98 -18.62
C MET A 256 -31.65 5.37 -17.19
N GLY A 257 -32.46 5.91 -16.28
CA GLY A 257 -32.58 5.41 -14.90
C GLY A 257 -31.46 5.86 -13.96
N ILE A 258 -30.52 6.68 -14.46
CA ILE A 258 -29.55 7.44 -13.68
C ILE A 258 -30.09 8.86 -13.54
N GLY A 259 -30.16 9.38 -12.31
CA GLY A 259 -30.53 10.77 -12.05
C GLY A 259 -29.71 11.35 -10.92
N TYR A 260 -29.42 12.64 -11.00
CA TYR A 260 -28.73 13.41 -9.98
C TYR A 260 -29.35 14.80 -9.90
N SER A 261 -29.51 15.32 -8.69
CA SER A 261 -29.97 16.68 -8.45
C SER A 261 -29.25 17.28 -7.25
N TYR A 262 -28.91 18.56 -7.33
CA TYR A 262 -28.44 19.32 -6.20
C TYR A 262 -29.08 20.71 -6.14
N LYS A 263 -29.09 21.28 -4.94
CA LYS A 263 -29.47 22.67 -4.69
C LYS A 263 -28.53 23.24 -3.64
N ILE A 264 -27.83 24.32 -3.98
CA ILE A 264 -26.89 25.03 -3.13
C ILE A 264 -27.56 26.33 -2.67
N SER A 265 -27.56 26.56 -1.36
CA SER A 265 -28.12 27.74 -0.71
C SER A 265 -27.09 28.27 0.31
N PRO A 266 -26.24 29.24 -0.08
CA PRO A 266 -25.25 29.83 0.81
C PRO A 266 -25.95 30.53 1.98
N ASP A 267 -25.66 30.09 3.20
CA ASP A 267 -26.29 30.66 4.40
C ASP A 267 -25.49 30.35 5.65
N GLY A 268 -25.09 31.42 6.35
CA GLY A 268 -24.53 31.35 7.69
C GLY A 268 -23.01 31.21 7.76
N THR A 269 -22.56 31.11 9.02
CA THR A 269 -21.17 30.96 9.41
C THR A 269 -21.13 29.98 10.58
N VAL A 270 -20.10 29.15 10.64
CA VAL A 270 -19.79 28.32 11.82
C VAL A 270 -18.41 28.67 12.35
N THR A 271 -18.21 28.52 13.65
CA THR A 271 -16.93 28.82 14.29
C THR A 271 -16.33 27.55 14.87
N PHE A 272 -15.12 27.21 14.44
CA PHE A 272 -14.32 26.13 15.01
C PHE A 272 -12.93 26.65 15.37
N ASP A 273 -12.41 26.25 16.53
CA ASP A 273 -11.07 26.68 16.98
C ASP A 273 -10.83 28.21 16.92
N GLY A 274 -11.87 28.98 17.24
CA GLY A 274 -11.86 30.45 17.17
C GLY A 274 -11.77 31.03 15.76
N LYS A 275 -11.96 30.23 14.72
CA LYS A 275 -11.93 30.62 13.30
C LYS A 275 -13.31 30.46 12.68
N ASP A 276 -13.70 31.44 11.87
CA ASP A 276 -15.02 31.49 11.23
C ASP A 276 -14.97 30.92 9.82
N PHE A 277 -15.94 30.07 9.51
CA PHE A 277 -16.10 29.39 8.21
C PHE A 277 -17.46 29.78 7.64
N LYS A 278 -17.47 30.35 6.44
CA LYS A 278 -18.72 30.53 5.69
C LYS A 278 -19.24 29.15 5.28
N VAL A 279 -20.55 28.96 5.38
CA VAL A 279 -21.18 27.67 5.05
C VAL A 279 -22.32 27.83 4.06
N SER A 280 -22.62 26.72 3.39
CA SER A 280 -23.73 26.60 2.46
C SER A 280 -24.53 25.35 2.76
N ASN A 281 -25.85 25.49 2.70
CA ASN A 281 -26.75 24.36 2.77
C ASN A 281 -26.88 23.75 1.38
N VAL A 282 -26.63 22.45 1.27
CA VAL A 282 -26.69 21.69 0.03
C VAL A 282 -27.72 20.58 0.21
N GLU A 283 -28.72 20.54 -0.66
CA GLU A 283 -29.64 19.41 -0.79
C GLU A 283 -29.23 18.58 -2.00
N TRP A 284 -29.24 17.25 -1.88
CA TRP A 284 -28.85 16.36 -2.97
C TRP A 284 -29.80 15.17 -3.09
N GLY A 285 -29.85 14.62 -4.30
CA GLY A 285 -30.58 13.39 -4.61
C GLY A 285 -29.91 12.66 -5.76
N TYR A 286 -29.85 11.33 -5.69
CA TYR A 286 -29.43 10.49 -6.80
C TYR A 286 -30.29 9.24 -6.95
N SER A 287 -30.42 8.77 -8.19
CA SER A 287 -31.11 7.56 -8.59
C SER A 287 -30.18 6.75 -9.49
N ILE A 288 -29.93 5.48 -9.19
CA ILE A 288 -29.18 4.57 -10.06
C ILE A 288 -29.87 3.20 -10.02
N GLY A 289 -30.23 2.65 -11.18
CA GLY A 289 -30.73 1.26 -11.28
C GLY A 289 -32.00 0.98 -10.47
N GLY A 290 -32.87 1.98 -10.29
CA GLY A 290 -34.10 1.87 -9.49
C GLY A 290 -33.89 2.07 -7.98
N VAL A 291 -32.67 2.39 -7.54
CA VAL A 291 -32.38 2.75 -6.16
C VAL A 291 -32.21 4.26 -6.04
N ASN A 292 -32.99 4.87 -5.14
CA ASN A 292 -32.97 6.31 -4.86
C ASN A 292 -32.39 6.59 -3.48
N ALA A 293 -31.59 7.64 -3.41
CA ALA A 293 -30.95 8.20 -2.24
C ALA A 293 -31.10 9.73 -2.26
N GLN A 294 -31.18 10.34 -1.09
CA GLN A 294 -31.34 11.77 -0.94
C GLN A 294 -30.83 12.23 0.43
N GLY A 295 -30.42 13.47 0.53
CA GLY A 295 -29.95 14.03 1.77
C GLY A 295 -29.70 15.52 1.69
N ARG A 296 -29.11 16.03 2.76
CA ARG A 296 -28.64 17.41 2.86
C ARG A 296 -27.33 17.47 3.61
N ALA A 297 -26.58 18.54 3.38
CA ALA A 297 -25.34 18.83 4.07
C ALA A 297 -25.18 20.34 4.30
N THR A 298 -24.53 20.71 5.39
CA THR A 298 -23.98 22.04 5.59
C THR A 298 -22.48 21.93 5.32
N ILE A 299 -22.00 22.62 4.30
CA ILE A 299 -20.62 22.51 3.81
C ILE A 299 -19.91 23.85 3.98
N ALA A 300 -18.73 23.80 4.60
CA ALA A 300 -17.77 24.89 4.56
C ALA A 300 -16.76 24.59 3.45
N PRO A 301 -16.66 25.39 2.37
CA PRO A 301 -15.76 25.06 1.25
C PRO A 301 -14.28 25.02 1.64
N ALA A 302 -13.92 25.73 2.72
CA ALA A 302 -12.57 25.73 3.26
C ALA A 302 -12.25 24.49 4.12
N LEU A 303 -13.23 23.64 4.42
CA LEU A 303 -13.03 22.38 5.13
C LEU A 303 -13.19 21.21 4.15
N PRO A 304 -12.34 20.17 4.23
CA PRO A 304 -12.48 18.96 3.42
C PRO A 304 -13.67 18.09 3.85
N ILE A 305 -14.43 18.47 4.86
CA ILE A 305 -15.51 17.66 5.43
C ILE A 305 -16.79 18.48 5.59
N PRO A 306 -17.97 17.85 5.45
CA PRO A 306 -19.23 18.52 5.74
C PRO A 306 -19.31 18.83 7.25
N VAL A 307 -19.75 20.04 7.57
CA VAL A 307 -20.03 20.47 8.96
C VAL A 307 -21.15 19.62 9.56
N GLU A 308 -22.16 19.36 8.76
CA GLU A 308 -23.23 18.42 9.06
C GLU A 308 -23.67 17.75 7.75
N THR A 309 -24.01 16.48 7.79
CA THR A 309 -24.71 15.82 6.69
C THR A 309 -25.71 14.82 7.24
N GLU A 310 -26.86 14.70 6.59
CA GLU A 310 -27.81 13.63 6.85
C GLU A 310 -28.52 13.19 5.58
N GLY A 311 -28.79 11.91 5.45
CA GLY A 311 -29.42 11.40 4.24
C GLY A 311 -29.62 9.90 4.26
N THR A 312 -30.27 9.40 3.22
CA THR A 312 -30.31 7.98 2.90
C THR A 312 -29.22 7.69 1.88
N PHE A 313 -28.35 6.74 2.20
CA PHE A 313 -27.28 6.24 1.37
C PHE A 313 -27.56 4.79 0.98
N VAL A 314 -26.92 4.35 -0.10
CA VAL A 314 -27.13 3.03 -0.69
C VAL A 314 -25.80 2.33 -0.76
N SER A 315 -25.71 1.15 -0.17
CA SER A 315 -24.57 0.26 -0.41
C SER A 315 -24.63 -0.23 -1.85
N MET A 316 -23.63 0.11 -2.66
CA MET A 316 -23.57 -0.31 -4.06
C MET A 316 -23.39 -1.82 -4.22
N THR A 317 -22.83 -2.51 -3.22
CA THR A 317 -22.54 -3.95 -3.25
C THR A 317 -23.79 -4.82 -3.08
N ASN A 318 -24.78 -4.35 -2.31
CA ASN A 318 -25.96 -5.16 -1.96
C ASN A 318 -27.30 -4.40 -2.05
N GLY A 319 -27.29 -3.13 -2.48
CA GLY A 319 -28.48 -2.30 -2.65
C GLY A 319 -29.18 -1.90 -1.35
N VAL A 320 -28.59 -2.18 -0.18
CA VAL A 320 -29.20 -1.88 1.12
C VAL A 320 -29.21 -0.37 1.35
N LYS A 321 -30.39 0.17 1.66
CA LYS A 321 -30.59 1.56 2.06
C LYS A 321 -30.31 1.74 3.54
N MET A 322 -29.50 2.72 3.87
CA MET A 322 -29.13 3.07 5.23
C MET A 322 -29.30 4.57 5.41
N TYR A 323 -29.86 5.01 6.52
CA TYR A 323 -29.82 6.42 6.86
C TYR A 323 -28.60 6.68 7.73
N SER A 324 -27.88 7.76 7.45
CA SER A 324 -26.83 8.25 8.32
C SER A 324 -26.94 9.75 8.54
N LYS A 325 -26.42 10.18 9.68
CA LYS A 325 -26.23 11.58 10.02
C LYS A 325 -24.86 11.73 10.69
N LEU A 326 -24.07 12.67 10.21
CA LEU A 326 -22.76 13.05 10.75
C LEU A 326 -22.80 14.54 11.06
N ARG A 327 -22.31 14.95 12.23
CA ARG A 327 -22.17 16.36 12.60
C ARG A 327 -20.86 16.60 13.34
N ILE A 328 -20.15 17.64 12.94
CA ILE A 328 -18.94 18.11 13.61
C ILE A 328 -19.33 18.81 14.91
N GLU A 329 -18.74 18.36 16.01
CA GLU A 329 -18.90 18.95 17.33
C GLU A 329 -17.68 19.83 17.70
N ASP A 330 -16.47 19.44 17.29
CA ASP A 330 -15.24 20.22 17.49
C ASP A 330 -14.18 19.88 16.43
N ILE A 331 -13.34 20.85 16.11
CA ILE A 331 -12.14 20.73 15.27
C ILE A 331 -11.03 21.54 15.94
N LYS A 332 -9.79 21.04 15.91
CA LYS A 332 -8.59 21.85 16.16
C LYS A 332 -7.72 21.96 14.91
N LEU A 333 -7.18 23.16 14.72
CA LEU A 333 -6.36 23.52 13.57
C LEU A 333 -5.00 23.99 14.06
N SER A 334 -3.93 23.35 13.57
CA SER A 334 -2.55 23.74 13.88
C SER A 334 -1.78 24.04 12.61
N ARG A 335 -0.72 24.86 12.70
CA ARG A 335 0.19 25.11 11.58
C ARG A 335 1.19 23.98 11.36
N GLU A 336 1.43 23.19 12.41
CA GLU A 336 2.36 22.08 12.43
C GLU A 336 1.79 20.96 13.33
N PHE A 337 2.29 19.75 13.15
CA PHE A 337 1.94 18.64 14.03
C PHE A 337 2.80 18.68 15.29
N GLU A 338 2.14 18.77 16.44
CA GLU A 338 2.78 18.77 17.75
C GLU A 338 2.84 17.35 18.33
N GLY A 339 3.64 17.18 19.39
CA GLY A 339 3.60 15.99 20.22
C GLY A 339 2.26 15.86 20.95
N ILE A 340 1.62 14.69 20.86
CA ILE A 340 0.33 14.41 21.51
C ILE A 340 0.49 13.41 22.65
N SER A 341 -0.34 13.54 23.68
CA SER A 341 -0.40 12.59 24.79
C SER A 341 -1.59 11.66 24.61
N VAL A 342 -1.37 10.49 24.01
CA VAL A 342 -2.41 9.48 23.73
C VAL A 342 -1.89 8.08 24.04
N SER A 343 -2.62 7.30 24.82
CA SER A 343 -2.26 5.92 25.18
C SER A 343 -3.52 5.10 25.34
N VAL A 344 -3.51 3.84 24.89
CA VAL A 344 -4.63 2.91 25.14
C VAL A 344 -4.32 2.08 26.39
N GLU A 345 -3.27 1.25 26.35
CA GLU A 345 -2.74 0.51 27.52
C GLU A 345 -1.23 0.70 27.67
N LYS A 346 -0.45 0.51 26.59
CA LYS A 346 0.99 0.79 26.61
C LYS A 346 1.19 2.30 26.72
N PRO A 347 2.06 2.74 27.65
CA PRO A 347 2.34 4.15 27.77
C PRO A 347 3.07 4.65 26.52
N THR A 348 2.69 5.85 26.09
CA THR A 348 3.45 6.66 25.14
C THR A 348 3.85 7.96 25.84
N SER A 349 4.78 8.70 25.24
CA SER A 349 5.05 10.09 25.62
C SER A 349 4.91 11.02 24.41
N PRO A 350 4.67 12.33 24.60
CA PRO A 350 4.62 13.27 23.49
C PRO A 350 5.90 13.22 22.65
N GLY A 351 5.73 13.07 21.34
CA GLY A 351 6.82 13.04 20.38
C GLY A 351 7.40 14.42 20.10
N GLU A 352 8.54 14.42 19.42
CA GLU A 352 9.14 15.66 18.91
C GLU A 352 8.50 15.99 17.56
N THR A 353 8.20 17.27 17.35
CA THR A 353 7.75 17.75 16.04
C THR A 353 8.88 17.53 15.05
N GLU A 354 8.71 16.56 14.16
CA GLU A 354 9.48 16.54 12.93
C GLU A 354 8.89 17.64 12.05
N THR A 355 9.75 18.61 11.71
CA THR A 355 9.42 19.51 10.61
C THR A 355 9.15 18.60 9.43
N GLU A 356 7.97 18.70 8.81
CA GLU A 356 7.74 18.17 7.46
C GLU A 356 8.77 18.83 6.57
N THR A 357 9.95 18.23 6.55
CA THR A 357 10.78 18.28 5.38
C THR A 357 9.92 17.51 4.42
N ASP A 358 9.37 18.16 3.40
CA ASP A 358 9.09 17.47 2.15
C ASP A 358 10.38 16.73 1.84
N THR A 359 10.50 15.50 2.33
CA THR A 359 11.72 14.73 2.22
C THR A 359 11.58 14.05 0.86
N GLN A 360 11.52 14.87 -0.19
CA GLN A 360 12.58 14.72 -1.17
C GLN A 360 13.87 14.89 -0.38
N THR A 361 14.34 13.79 0.21
CA THR A 361 15.70 13.68 0.68
C THR A 361 16.54 13.87 -0.58
N SER A 362 16.83 15.12 -0.93
CA SER A 362 17.98 15.44 -1.75
C SER A 362 19.18 15.23 -0.83
N THR A 363 19.41 13.97 -0.47
CA THR A 363 20.78 13.52 -0.31
C THR A 363 21.42 13.90 -1.63
N GLU A 364 22.53 14.65 -1.60
CA GLU A 364 23.40 14.72 -2.77
C GLU A 364 23.90 13.30 -3.01
N THR A 365 23.10 12.49 -3.67
CA THR A 365 23.51 11.25 -4.27
C THR A 365 24.43 11.71 -5.38
N SER A 366 25.70 11.33 -5.32
CA SER A 366 26.58 11.47 -6.46
C SER A 366 26.02 10.60 -7.56
N THR A 367 25.16 11.16 -8.39
CA THR A 367 24.50 10.49 -9.49
C THR A 367 25.58 9.98 -10.44
N PRO A 368 25.72 8.66 -10.64
CA PRO A 368 26.64 8.13 -11.63
C PRO A 368 26.09 8.50 -13.01
N SER A 369 26.89 9.19 -13.82
CA SER A 369 26.43 9.72 -15.10
C SER A 369 26.25 8.69 -16.21
N ASP A 370 26.56 7.41 -15.96
CA ASP A 370 26.53 6.34 -16.97
C ASP A 370 26.27 4.98 -16.28
N LEU A 371 25.06 4.75 -15.78
CA LEU A 371 24.67 3.43 -15.29
C LEU A 371 24.30 2.53 -16.48
N SER A 372 24.75 1.26 -16.43
CA SER A 372 24.25 0.24 -17.35
C SER A 372 22.73 0.19 -17.30
N GLU A 373 22.08 -0.13 -18.41
CA GLU A 373 20.64 -0.39 -18.45
C GLU A 373 20.30 -1.87 -18.26
N ASN A 374 21.30 -2.73 -18.01
CA ASN A 374 21.06 -4.17 -17.84
C ASN A 374 20.11 -4.43 -16.66
N TRP A 375 20.13 -3.64 -15.58
CA TRP A 375 19.15 -3.79 -14.51
C TRP A 375 17.71 -3.65 -15.02
N LYS A 376 17.42 -2.83 -16.05
CA LYS A 376 16.07 -2.68 -16.64
C LYS A 376 15.53 -3.96 -17.29
N LEU A 377 16.41 -4.92 -17.55
CA LEU A 377 16.03 -6.24 -18.01
C LEU A 377 15.20 -6.99 -16.96
N ALA A 378 15.18 -6.53 -15.69
CA ALA A 378 14.29 -7.02 -14.64
C ALA A 378 14.31 -8.55 -14.56
N TRP A 379 15.53 -9.08 -14.39
CA TRP A 379 15.91 -10.48 -14.38
C TRP A 379 16.11 -11.14 -15.75
N ASP A 380 15.90 -10.43 -16.88
CA ASP A 380 16.18 -10.94 -18.23
C ASP A 380 17.64 -11.31 -18.47
N ALA A 381 17.82 -12.63 -18.61
CA ALA A 381 19.06 -13.31 -18.91
C ALA A 381 18.97 -14.14 -20.21
N SER A 382 17.87 -14.05 -20.97
CA SER A 382 17.77 -14.65 -22.31
C SER A 382 18.70 -13.94 -23.30
N GLU A 383 18.86 -12.63 -23.12
CA GLU A 383 19.74 -11.79 -23.93
C GLU A 383 21.10 -11.58 -23.26
N PRO A 384 22.20 -11.46 -24.04
CA PRO A 384 23.51 -11.15 -23.49
C PRO A 384 23.53 -9.78 -22.79
N ILE A 385 24.05 -9.75 -21.57
CA ILE A 385 24.27 -8.52 -20.79
C ILE A 385 25.63 -7.92 -21.14
N LYS A 386 25.72 -6.58 -21.19
CA LYS A 386 26.99 -5.88 -21.45
C LYS A 386 27.68 -5.48 -20.15
N ILE A 387 28.89 -5.98 -19.94
CA ILE A 387 29.75 -5.55 -18.83
C ILE A 387 31.02 -4.94 -19.44
N GLY A 388 31.13 -3.61 -19.36
CA GLY A 388 32.12 -2.87 -20.12
C GLY A 388 31.91 -3.03 -21.63
N ASN A 389 32.92 -3.56 -22.34
CA ASN A 389 32.88 -3.78 -23.80
C ASN A 389 32.62 -5.24 -24.19
N THR A 390 32.36 -6.12 -23.23
CA THR A 390 32.16 -7.55 -23.46
C THR A 390 30.71 -7.90 -23.16
N ALA A 391 30.10 -8.67 -24.06
CA ALA A 391 28.78 -9.25 -23.85
C ALA A 391 28.94 -10.63 -23.20
N TYR A 392 28.09 -10.92 -22.21
CA TYR A 392 28.11 -12.14 -21.43
C TYR A 392 26.71 -12.74 -21.41
N VAL A 393 26.64 -14.07 -21.42
CA VAL A 393 25.44 -14.83 -21.10
C VAL A 393 25.57 -15.35 -19.68
N ILE A 394 24.50 -15.25 -18.90
CA ILE A 394 24.43 -15.85 -17.57
C ILE A 394 24.11 -17.34 -17.76
N LYS A 395 24.93 -18.23 -17.18
CA LYS A 395 24.75 -19.69 -17.26
C LYS A 395 24.27 -20.31 -15.96
N GLY A 396 24.45 -19.61 -14.84
CA GLY A 396 23.98 -20.07 -13.53
C GLY A 396 24.22 -19.05 -12.42
N ILE A 397 23.48 -19.20 -11.33
CA ILE A 397 23.52 -18.33 -10.15
C ILE A 397 23.40 -19.20 -8.91
N THR A 398 24.18 -18.88 -7.88
CA THR A 398 24.08 -19.51 -6.56
C THR A 398 23.54 -18.51 -5.55
N TYR A 399 22.52 -18.94 -4.80
CA TYR A 399 21.86 -18.19 -3.75
C TYR A 399 22.16 -18.80 -2.39
N ASP A 400 22.28 -17.93 -1.40
CA ASP A 400 22.18 -18.22 0.02
C ASP A 400 20.86 -17.64 0.54
N ILE A 401 20.00 -18.48 1.12
CA ILE A 401 18.60 -18.15 1.42
C ILE A 401 18.29 -18.51 2.86
N THR A 402 17.80 -17.51 3.59
CA THR A 402 17.19 -17.66 4.91
C THR A 402 15.77 -17.14 4.86
N TYR A 403 14.82 -17.89 5.40
CA TYR A 403 13.52 -17.33 5.74
C TYR A 403 13.11 -17.73 7.15
N ARG A 404 12.36 -16.85 7.81
CA ARG A 404 11.90 -17.08 9.18
C ARG A 404 10.43 -16.73 9.30
N THR A 405 9.70 -17.61 9.96
CA THR A 405 8.28 -17.47 10.29
C THR A 405 8.12 -17.66 11.80
N PRO A 406 6.94 -17.39 12.39
CA PRO A 406 6.66 -17.79 13.77
C PRO A 406 6.81 -19.30 14.02
N GLY A 407 6.75 -20.13 12.98
CA GLY A 407 6.93 -21.58 13.05
C GLY A 407 8.39 -22.05 13.06
N GLY A 408 9.35 -21.16 12.79
CA GLY A 408 10.77 -21.47 12.76
C GLY A 408 11.52 -20.78 11.62
N GLU A 409 12.84 -21.00 11.61
CA GLU A 409 13.78 -20.53 10.62
C GLU A 409 14.22 -21.69 9.72
N VAL A 410 14.40 -21.40 8.43
CA VAL A 410 14.92 -22.34 7.46
C VAL A 410 16.03 -21.64 6.67
N HIS A 411 17.14 -22.36 6.51
CA HIS A 411 18.32 -21.91 5.79
C HIS A 411 18.73 -22.97 4.77
N TYR A 412 19.05 -22.54 3.55
CA TYR A 412 19.57 -23.41 2.51
C TYR A 412 20.33 -22.62 1.44
N THR A 413 21.19 -23.33 0.72
CA THR A 413 21.83 -22.81 -0.49
C THR A 413 21.18 -23.41 -1.73
N MET A 414 21.09 -22.63 -2.79
CA MET A 414 20.51 -23.08 -4.05
C MET A 414 21.36 -22.65 -5.22
N GLU A 415 21.82 -23.62 -6.00
CA GLU A 415 22.52 -23.41 -7.26
C GLU A 415 21.53 -23.67 -8.40
N ARG A 416 21.34 -22.70 -9.31
CA ARG A 416 20.49 -22.88 -10.48
C ARG A 416 21.23 -22.51 -11.76
N GLY A 417 20.77 -23.06 -12.87
CA GLY A 417 21.28 -22.70 -14.18
C GLY A 417 20.61 -23.50 -15.27
N TYR A 418 21.21 -23.46 -16.44
CA TYR A 418 20.78 -24.29 -17.56
C TYR A 418 21.98 -24.83 -18.32
N THR A 419 21.74 -25.93 -19.03
CA THR A 419 22.71 -26.52 -19.96
C THR A 419 22.04 -26.80 -21.29
N GLU A 420 22.77 -26.57 -22.37
CA GLU A 420 22.38 -27.01 -23.72
C GLU A 420 22.43 -28.54 -23.81
N THR A 421 21.44 -29.13 -24.46
CA THR A 421 21.32 -30.57 -24.71
C THR A 421 21.18 -30.82 -26.22
N ASP A 422 21.29 -32.08 -26.66
CA ASP A 422 21.19 -32.42 -28.08
C ASP A 422 19.82 -32.07 -28.70
N ASP A 423 18.76 -32.05 -27.88
CA ASP A 423 17.36 -31.88 -28.32
C ASP A 423 16.72 -30.56 -27.80
N GLY A 424 17.49 -29.70 -27.14
CA GLY A 424 16.94 -28.51 -26.46
C GLY A 424 17.76 -28.09 -25.26
N TYR A 425 17.09 -27.77 -24.16
CA TYR A 425 17.75 -27.26 -22.95
C TYR A 425 17.27 -27.98 -21.69
N MET A 426 18.17 -28.08 -20.71
CA MET A 426 17.86 -28.57 -19.39
C MET A 426 18.11 -27.47 -18.37
N ALA A 427 17.04 -26.98 -17.75
CA ALA A 427 17.10 -26.16 -16.54
C ALA A 427 17.36 -27.04 -15.33
N TYR A 428 18.13 -26.56 -14.36
CA TYR A 428 18.34 -27.26 -13.11
C TYR A 428 18.33 -26.34 -11.90
N ALA A 429 17.96 -26.91 -10.74
CA ALA A 429 18.29 -26.37 -9.44
C ALA A 429 18.79 -27.47 -8.50
N VAL A 430 19.79 -27.13 -7.69
CA VAL A 430 20.36 -27.97 -6.65
C VAL A 430 20.21 -27.24 -5.32
N VAL A 431 19.24 -27.68 -4.53
CA VAL A 431 18.92 -27.14 -3.21
C VAL A 431 19.63 -27.97 -2.16
N ARG A 432 20.43 -27.33 -1.32
CA ARG A 432 21.20 -27.97 -0.24
C ARG A 432 20.76 -27.37 1.08
N MET A 433 20.03 -28.16 1.86
CA MET A 433 19.51 -27.76 3.17
C MET A 433 20.61 -27.86 4.22
N ASP A 434 20.59 -26.96 5.20
CA ASP A 434 21.57 -26.96 6.30
C ASP A 434 21.47 -28.20 7.20
N ASP A 435 20.28 -28.80 7.29
CA ASP A 435 20.05 -30.05 8.03
C ASP A 435 20.51 -31.31 7.24
N GLY A 436 21.05 -31.14 6.03
CA GLY A 436 21.78 -32.16 5.26
C GLY A 436 21.13 -32.67 3.95
N PRO A 437 19.78 -32.68 3.77
CA PRO A 437 19.15 -33.04 2.50
C PRO A 437 19.65 -32.23 1.31
N THR A 438 19.78 -32.90 0.16
CA THR A 438 20.03 -32.25 -1.12
C THR A 438 18.98 -32.70 -2.11
N TYR A 439 18.32 -31.73 -2.73
CA TYR A 439 17.33 -31.93 -3.78
C TYR A 439 17.86 -31.41 -5.10
N ARG A 440 17.61 -32.16 -6.16
CA ARG A 440 17.93 -31.79 -7.53
C ARG A 440 16.65 -31.77 -8.33
N PHE A 441 16.38 -30.65 -8.98
CA PHE A 441 15.26 -30.43 -9.88
C PHE A 441 15.83 -30.24 -11.28
N GLU A 442 15.29 -30.94 -12.26
CA GLU A 442 15.70 -30.87 -13.67
C GLU A 442 14.44 -30.78 -14.53
N VAL A 443 14.42 -29.81 -15.44
CA VAL A 443 13.29 -29.56 -16.35
C VAL A 443 13.82 -29.42 -17.77
N TYR A 444 13.21 -30.16 -18.71
CA TYR A 444 13.64 -30.25 -20.10
C TYR A 444 12.65 -29.53 -21.02
N PHE A 445 13.19 -28.78 -21.98
CA PHE A 445 12.46 -27.96 -22.94
C PHE A 445 13.01 -28.11 -24.35
N SER A 446 12.14 -27.94 -25.35
CA SER A 446 12.50 -27.97 -26.76
C SER A 446 13.22 -26.68 -27.19
N THR A 447 14.00 -26.71 -28.28
CA THR A 447 14.75 -25.54 -28.80
C THR A 447 13.88 -24.35 -29.22
N ASP A 448 12.63 -24.60 -29.62
CA ASP A 448 11.73 -23.58 -30.17
C ASP A 448 11.05 -22.74 -29.07
N GLU A 449 11.21 -23.14 -27.80
CA GLU A 449 10.62 -22.51 -26.63
C GLU A 449 11.63 -21.65 -25.85
N LEU A 450 12.85 -21.44 -26.36
CA LEU A 450 13.89 -20.82 -25.54
C LEU A 450 13.82 -19.28 -25.42
N GLU A 451 13.31 -18.60 -26.44
CA GLU A 451 13.29 -17.12 -26.49
C GLU A 451 12.46 -16.51 -25.35
N GLU A 452 11.51 -17.25 -24.80
CA GLU A 452 10.71 -16.82 -23.65
C GLU A 452 11.21 -17.43 -22.32
N TYR A 453 11.96 -18.54 -22.31
CA TYR A 453 12.19 -19.36 -21.10
C TYR A 453 13.62 -19.32 -20.51
N THR A 454 14.64 -18.91 -21.26
CA THR A 454 16.02 -18.77 -20.71
C THR A 454 16.18 -17.64 -19.72
N GLY A 455 15.46 -16.54 -19.93
CA GLY A 455 14.21 -16.26 -19.23
C GLY A 455 14.04 -16.82 -17.81
N TRP A 456 12.82 -16.89 -17.36
CA TRP A 456 12.23 -17.75 -16.34
C TRP A 456 13.16 -18.73 -15.59
N VAL A 457 13.90 -19.60 -16.28
CA VAL A 457 14.86 -20.56 -15.70
C VAL A 457 15.95 -19.89 -14.84
N LEU A 458 16.44 -18.73 -15.26
CA LEU A 458 17.40 -17.90 -14.54
C LEU A 458 16.76 -16.75 -13.77
N TRP A 459 15.42 -16.63 -13.75
CA TRP A 459 14.69 -15.52 -13.13
C TRP A 459 14.03 -15.96 -11.83
N MET A 460 13.49 -17.18 -11.79
CA MET A 460 12.69 -17.68 -10.68
C MET A 460 13.52 -18.58 -9.74
N PRO A 461 13.64 -18.27 -8.45
CA PRO A 461 14.25 -19.16 -7.45
C PRO A 461 13.38 -20.39 -7.19
N SER A 462 12.15 -20.42 -7.67
CA SER A 462 11.38 -21.64 -7.75
C SER A 462 11.54 -22.28 -9.14
N THR A 463 12.30 -23.39 -9.21
CA THR A 463 12.14 -24.37 -10.32
C THR A 463 10.70 -24.93 -10.37
N PHE A 464 9.90 -24.61 -9.35
CA PHE A 464 8.52 -25.05 -9.13
C PHE A 464 7.51 -24.35 -10.04
N GLN A 465 7.56 -23.03 -10.32
CA GLN A 465 6.58 -22.49 -11.29
C GLN A 465 6.87 -22.90 -12.74
N LEU A 466 8.08 -23.38 -13.07
CA LEU A 466 8.33 -24.03 -14.37
C LEU A 466 7.50 -25.33 -14.52
N ILE A 467 7.07 -25.94 -13.41
CA ILE A 467 6.14 -27.08 -13.39
C ILE A 467 4.70 -26.60 -13.67
N GLU A 468 4.39 -25.33 -13.40
CA GLU A 468 3.04 -24.76 -13.46
C GLU A 468 2.75 -23.89 -14.70
N SER A 469 3.77 -23.28 -15.34
CA SER A 469 3.58 -22.20 -16.34
C SER A 469 3.44 -22.62 -17.81
N ASN A 470 3.75 -23.87 -18.17
CA ASN A 470 3.35 -24.62 -19.37
C ASN A 470 3.92 -26.02 -19.20
N SER A 471 3.39 -27.03 -19.87
CA SER A 471 3.87 -28.40 -19.66
C SER A 471 5.31 -28.58 -20.16
N PRO A 472 6.31 -28.76 -19.28
CA PRO A 472 7.64 -29.12 -19.74
C PRO A 472 7.62 -30.52 -20.36
N GLU A 473 8.50 -30.78 -21.33
CA GLU A 473 8.59 -32.10 -21.96
C GLU A 473 8.88 -33.20 -20.92
N LYS A 474 9.70 -32.85 -19.92
CA LYS A 474 10.07 -33.75 -18.84
C LYS A 474 10.50 -33.00 -17.58
N ILE A 475 10.11 -33.54 -16.42
CA ILE A 475 10.52 -33.11 -15.08
C ILE A 475 11.18 -34.29 -14.39
N VAL A 476 12.32 -34.06 -13.74
CA VAL A 476 12.97 -35.01 -12.85
C VAL A 476 13.27 -34.33 -11.52
N ILE A 477 12.84 -34.95 -10.42
CA ILE A 477 13.17 -34.52 -9.06
C ILE A 477 13.89 -35.66 -8.37
N THR A 478 15.04 -35.38 -7.76
CA THR A 478 15.80 -36.37 -6.99
C THR A 478 16.11 -35.80 -5.61
N GLY A 479 15.72 -36.52 -4.57
CA GLY A 479 16.07 -36.22 -3.18
C GLY A 479 16.87 -37.35 -2.53
N PRO A 480 17.20 -37.24 -1.23
CA PRO A 480 18.06 -38.22 -0.54
C PRO A 480 17.49 -39.64 -0.51
N SER A 481 16.16 -39.77 -0.46
CA SER A 481 15.45 -41.05 -0.39
C SER A 481 14.21 -41.11 -1.28
N CYS A 482 14.08 -40.19 -2.23
CA CYS A 482 12.94 -40.09 -3.13
C CYS A 482 13.40 -39.71 -4.54
N SER A 483 12.57 -40.02 -5.52
CA SER A 483 12.70 -39.49 -6.86
C SER A 483 11.32 -39.37 -7.47
N TYR A 484 11.12 -38.40 -8.35
CA TYR A 484 9.92 -38.22 -9.16
C TYR A 484 10.33 -37.97 -10.61
N THR A 485 9.56 -38.49 -11.55
CA THR A 485 9.72 -38.18 -12.96
C THR A 485 8.35 -38.10 -13.62
N TYR A 486 8.16 -37.04 -14.39
CA TYR A 486 7.03 -36.84 -15.28
C TYR A 486 7.57 -36.57 -16.68
N ASP A 487 7.05 -37.27 -17.67
CA ASP A 487 7.39 -37.08 -19.08
C ASP A 487 6.09 -36.85 -19.85
N GLU A 488 5.90 -35.64 -20.37
CA GLU A 488 4.65 -35.26 -21.04
C GLU A 488 4.48 -36.01 -22.37
N ASN A 489 5.58 -36.17 -23.12
CA ASN A 489 5.59 -36.81 -24.44
C ASN A 489 5.09 -38.25 -24.39
N SER A 490 5.40 -38.97 -23.31
CA SER A 490 4.94 -40.34 -23.07
C SER A 490 3.72 -40.43 -22.15
N GLY A 491 3.42 -39.37 -21.40
CA GLY A 491 2.44 -39.37 -20.31
C GLY A 491 2.84 -40.25 -19.12
N GLU A 492 4.11 -40.66 -19.04
CA GLU A 492 4.60 -41.53 -17.97
C GLU A 492 4.90 -40.73 -16.70
N MET A 493 4.35 -41.19 -15.58
CA MET A 493 4.68 -40.72 -14.24
C MET A 493 5.30 -41.86 -13.44
N SER A 494 6.42 -41.61 -12.78
CA SER A 494 7.07 -42.59 -11.92
C SER A 494 7.70 -41.96 -10.67
N GLY A 495 7.76 -42.71 -9.58
CA GLY A 495 8.35 -42.26 -8.32
C GLY A 495 7.34 -41.67 -7.31
N ASP A 496 7.84 -40.89 -6.36
CA ASP A 496 7.07 -40.23 -5.30
C ASP A 496 6.81 -38.77 -5.64
N MET A 497 5.55 -38.43 -5.93
CA MET A 497 5.12 -37.07 -6.28
C MET A 497 5.36 -36.04 -5.16
N ASN A 498 5.61 -36.46 -3.92
CA ASN A 498 5.96 -35.57 -2.82
C ASN A 498 7.48 -35.35 -2.69
N CYS A 499 8.29 -35.90 -3.60
CA CYS A 499 9.73 -35.69 -3.56
C CYS A 499 10.05 -34.21 -3.73
N GLY A 500 10.70 -33.60 -2.73
CA GLY A 500 10.97 -32.17 -2.70
C GLY A 500 9.80 -31.29 -2.23
N ALA A 501 8.67 -31.85 -1.80
CA ALA A 501 7.49 -31.08 -1.36
C ALA A 501 7.76 -30.15 -0.17
N GLU A 502 8.71 -30.49 0.69
CA GLU A 502 9.17 -29.59 1.77
C GLU A 502 9.81 -28.30 1.25
N ILE A 503 10.33 -28.32 0.02
CA ILE A 503 10.80 -27.14 -0.70
C ILE A 503 9.63 -26.50 -1.46
N THR A 504 8.85 -27.30 -2.20
CA THR A 504 7.77 -26.81 -3.10
C THR A 504 6.53 -26.31 -2.36
N GLN A 505 6.35 -26.66 -1.09
CA GLN A 505 5.22 -26.22 -0.26
C GLN A 505 5.69 -25.32 0.88
N SER A 506 6.97 -24.93 0.85
CA SER A 506 7.50 -23.96 1.79
C SER A 506 6.77 -22.61 1.56
N PRO A 507 6.57 -21.81 2.62
CA PRO A 507 6.13 -20.43 2.46
C PRO A 507 6.99 -19.67 1.46
N PHE A 508 8.27 -20.03 1.30
CA PHE A 508 9.17 -19.44 0.31
C PHE A 508 8.68 -19.55 -1.13
N ASP A 509 8.06 -20.65 -1.54
CA ASP A 509 7.52 -20.81 -2.91
C ASP A 509 6.32 -19.88 -3.13
N GLN A 510 5.38 -19.85 -2.17
CA GLN A 510 4.22 -18.95 -2.20
C GLN A 510 4.61 -17.48 -2.10
N LEU A 511 5.65 -17.19 -1.30
CA LEU A 511 6.26 -15.88 -1.20
C LEU A 511 6.82 -15.51 -2.57
N TRP A 512 7.72 -16.29 -3.15
CA TRP A 512 8.33 -15.90 -4.41
C TRP A 512 7.33 -15.80 -5.56
N ASP A 513 6.25 -16.57 -5.54
CA ASP A 513 5.16 -16.43 -6.50
C ASP A 513 4.36 -15.12 -6.32
N LEU A 514 4.11 -14.73 -5.07
CA LEU A 514 3.58 -13.40 -4.72
C LEU A 514 4.58 -12.28 -5.07
N PHE A 515 5.89 -12.58 -5.05
CA PHE A 515 7.02 -11.67 -5.20
C PHE A 515 7.74 -11.75 -6.55
N ASN A 516 7.30 -12.56 -7.51
CA ASN A 516 7.62 -12.33 -8.92
C ASN A 516 6.96 -11.02 -9.38
N GLY A 517 5.89 -10.62 -8.71
CA GLY A 517 5.36 -9.25 -8.73
C GLY A 517 6.16 -8.23 -7.91
N PHE A 518 7.17 -8.62 -7.13
CA PHE A 518 8.07 -7.75 -6.35
C PHE A 518 9.48 -7.67 -6.98
N ALA A 519 9.97 -8.74 -7.61
CA ALA A 519 11.06 -8.72 -8.57
C ALA A 519 10.64 -8.01 -9.87
N GLY A 520 9.40 -8.19 -10.30
CA GLY A 520 8.72 -7.32 -11.26
C GLY A 520 8.14 -6.04 -10.64
N GLY A 521 8.22 -5.86 -9.31
CA GLY A 521 7.59 -4.77 -8.54
C GLY A 521 8.54 -3.71 -7.99
N ILE A 522 9.82 -4.02 -7.85
CA ILE A 522 10.91 -3.04 -7.96
C ILE A 522 10.91 -2.44 -9.38
N TYR A 523 10.24 -3.09 -10.33
CA TYR A 523 10.10 -2.69 -11.73
C TYR A 523 8.65 -2.42 -12.19
N GLY A 524 7.65 -2.43 -11.30
CA GLY A 524 6.24 -2.52 -11.74
C GLY A 524 5.21 -1.87 -10.82
N ASP A 525 5.18 -2.20 -9.51
CA ASP A 525 4.06 -1.78 -8.64
C ASP A 525 4.42 -1.29 -7.22
N VAL A 526 5.61 -1.60 -6.67
CA VAL A 526 6.01 -1.16 -5.30
C VAL A 526 7.02 -0.01 -5.37
N VAL A 527 7.85 -0.01 -6.41
CA VAL A 527 8.86 1.00 -6.69
C VAL A 527 8.90 1.20 -8.20
N ASP A 528 8.57 2.40 -8.69
CA ASP A 528 8.92 2.78 -10.06
C ASP A 528 10.39 3.20 -10.05
N VAL A 529 11.32 2.23 -10.04
CA VAL A 529 12.74 2.51 -10.26
C VAL A 529 12.90 2.82 -11.74
N SER A 530 12.32 3.93 -12.22
CA SER A 530 12.64 4.47 -13.55
C SER A 530 14.10 4.94 -13.60
N SER A 531 14.73 5.15 -12.43
CA SER A 531 16.16 5.42 -12.29
C SER A 531 16.73 5.00 -10.93
N LEU A 532 17.92 4.38 -10.93
CA LEU A 532 18.78 4.23 -9.74
C LEU A 532 19.46 5.55 -9.32
N THR A 533 19.05 6.66 -9.91
CA THR A 533 19.70 7.96 -9.77
C THR A 533 18.94 8.91 -8.86
N GLU A 534 17.70 8.59 -8.50
CA GLU A 534 16.80 9.46 -7.75
C GLU A 534 15.97 8.68 -6.73
N ASN A 535 15.65 9.34 -5.61
CA ASN A 535 14.68 8.84 -4.63
C ASN A 535 13.26 9.04 -5.17
N GLY A 536 12.31 8.20 -4.75
CA GLY A 536 10.91 8.35 -5.11
C GLY A 536 9.97 7.99 -3.98
N ASN A 537 8.68 7.95 -4.28
CA ASN A 537 7.66 7.68 -3.27
C ASN A 537 7.79 6.23 -2.77
N GLY A 538 8.11 6.06 -1.49
CA GLY A 538 8.22 4.75 -0.85
C GLY A 538 9.59 4.07 -0.96
N TYR A 539 10.61 4.73 -1.53
CA TYR A 539 11.96 4.17 -1.60
C TYR A 539 13.10 5.20 -1.55
N THR A 540 14.27 4.77 -1.13
CA THR A 540 15.51 5.57 -1.20
C THR A 540 16.65 4.76 -1.79
N VAL A 541 17.53 5.43 -2.54
CA VAL A 541 18.71 4.83 -3.17
C VAL A 541 19.98 5.46 -2.60
N SER A 542 20.95 4.63 -2.25
CA SER A 542 22.26 5.06 -1.76
C SER A 542 23.38 4.12 -2.23
N GLY A 543 24.59 4.63 -2.41
CA GLY A 543 25.75 3.79 -2.72
C GLY A 543 26.15 2.94 -1.52
N ASP A 544 26.48 1.66 -1.75
CA ASP A 544 26.73 0.65 -0.71
C ASP A 544 28.01 -0.17 -0.97
N GLY A 545 29.08 0.52 -1.38
CA GLY A 545 30.39 -0.10 -1.57
C GLY A 545 30.50 -0.95 -2.83
N THR A 546 31.25 -2.05 -2.75
CA THR A 546 31.50 -2.96 -3.88
C THR A 546 31.33 -4.42 -3.50
N ILE A 547 30.98 -5.26 -4.48
CA ILE A 547 30.89 -6.72 -4.35
C ILE A 547 31.71 -7.41 -5.45
N SER A 548 32.28 -8.57 -5.13
CA SER A 548 33.01 -9.42 -6.08
C SER A 548 32.12 -10.56 -6.53
N LEU A 549 31.77 -10.61 -7.82
CA LEU A 549 30.99 -11.70 -8.43
C LEU A 549 31.64 -12.11 -9.76
N ALA A 550 31.67 -13.41 -10.05
CA ALA A 550 32.31 -13.95 -11.26
C ALA A 550 33.78 -13.48 -11.47
N GLY A 551 34.50 -13.16 -10.38
CA GLY A 551 35.86 -12.60 -10.44
C GLY A 551 35.94 -11.13 -10.91
N MET A 552 34.81 -10.42 -10.94
CA MET A 552 34.68 -9.01 -11.28
C MET A 552 34.19 -8.21 -10.07
N GLU A 553 34.65 -6.95 -9.95
CA GLU A 553 34.19 -6.03 -8.92
C GLU A 553 33.08 -5.14 -9.46
N PHE A 554 31.99 -5.02 -8.70
CA PHE A 554 30.82 -4.23 -9.05
C PHE A 554 30.52 -3.19 -7.98
N ASN A 555 30.07 -2.01 -8.38
CA ASN A 555 29.53 -1.03 -7.43
C ASN A 555 28.11 -1.44 -7.04
N VAL A 556 27.84 -1.43 -5.74
CA VAL A 556 26.54 -1.81 -5.20
C VAL A 556 25.76 -0.55 -4.84
N TYR A 557 24.46 -0.59 -5.14
CA TYR A 557 23.49 0.41 -4.71
C TYR A 557 22.48 -0.27 -3.81
N LYS A 558 22.25 0.32 -2.65
CA LYS A 558 21.22 -0.08 -1.72
C LYS A 558 19.94 0.70 -1.98
N VAL A 559 18.84 -0.04 -2.11
CA VAL A 559 17.49 0.46 -2.26
C VAL A 559 16.67 0.05 -1.04
N THR A 560 16.33 0.98 -0.17
CA THR A 560 15.39 0.71 0.93
C THR A 560 13.98 1.03 0.47
N TRP A 561 13.01 0.18 0.76
CA TRP A 561 11.63 0.34 0.27
C TRP A 561 10.58 0.01 1.35
N SER A 562 9.42 0.64 1.24
CA SER A 562 8.25 0.48 2.12
C SER A 562 7.00 0.59 1.27
N GLY A 563 6.12 -0.41 1.34
CA GLY A 563 4.95 -0.45 0.46
C GLY A 563 3.93 -1.50 0.87
N GLN A 564 3.09 -1.90 -0.10
CA GLN A 564 2.03 -2.89 0.08
C GLN A 564 2.08 -3.93 -1.04
N VAL A 565 2.01 -5.21 -0.69
CA VAL A 565 1.89 -6.32 -1.65
C VAL A 565 0.60 -7.08 -1.35
N VAL A 566 -0.33 -7.09 -2.30
CA VAL A 566 -1.63 -7.80 -2.20
C VAL A 566 -2.39 -7.47 -0.89
N GLY A 567 -2.32 -6.21 -0.43
CA GLY A 567 -2.99 -5.80 0.82
C GLY A 567 -2.15 -5.92 2.09
N ILE A 568 -0.91 -6.40 1.99
CA ILE A 568 -0.03 -6.67 3.13
C ILE A 568 1.09 -5.63 3.15
N GLY A 569 1.33 -5.03 4.33
CA GLY A 569 2.46 -4.12 4.53
C GLY A 569 3.79 -4.86 4.40
N THR A 570 4.68 -4.32 3.56
CA THR A 570 5.98 -4.91 3.26
C THR A 570 7.08 -3.87 3.35
N ASN A 571 8.20 -4.28 3.93
CA ASN A 571 9.37 -3.43 4.12
C ASN A 571 10.63 -4.20 3.78
N GLY A 572 11.63 -3.53 3.23
CA GLY A 572 12.92 -4.18 3.06
C GLY A 572 13.99 -3.32 2.45
N GLU A 573 15.07 -4.00 2.13
CA GLU A 573 16.28 -3.49 1.53
C GLU A 573 16.68 -4.43 0.39
N THR A 574 17.03 -3.84 -0.75
CA THR A 574 17.51 -4.57 -1.91
C THR A 574 18.83 -3.97 -2.35
N LYS A 575 19.85 -4.81 -2.54
CA LYS A 575 21.12 -4.39 -3.13
C LYS A 575 21.17 -4.77 -4.59
N VAL A 576 21.48 -3.79 -5.42
CA VAL A 576 21.51 -3.92 -6.88
C VAL A 576 22.89 -3.58 -7.42
N VAL A 577 23.24 -4.28 -8.50
CA VAL A 577 24.40 -4.00 -9.34
C VAL A 577 23.86 -3.60 -10.71
N PRO A 578 24.07 -2.36 -11.20
CA PRO A 578 23.48 -1.87 -12.45
C PRO A 578 23.83 -2.72 -13.68
N GLU A 579 25.02 -3.35 -13.66
CA GLU A 579 25.51 -4.22 -14.71
C GLU A 579 24.84 -5.60 -14.74
N LEU A 580 24.15 -6.00 -13.68
CA LEU A 580 23.45 -7.27 -13.59
C LEU A 580 21.93 -7.03 -13.73
N PRO A 581 21.20 -7.98 -14.35
CA PRO A 581 19.76 -7.86 -14.52
C PRO A 581 18.99 -8.19 -13.24
N PHE A 582 19.67 -8.57 -12.16
CA PHE A 582 19.07 -9.00 -10.91
C PHE A 582 19.71 -8.33 -9.67
N PRO A 583 18.96 -8.17 -8.57
CA PRO A 583 19.52 -7.83 -7.27
C PRO A 583 20.45 -8.92 -6.76
N VAL A 584 21.50 -8.47 -6.07
CA VAL A 584 22.53 -9.33 -5.48
C VAL A 584 22.22 -9.66 -4.02
N GLU A 585 21.34 -8.90 -3.38
CA GLU A 585 20.85 -9.17 -2.03
C GLU A 585 19.44 -8.60 -1.84
N ILE A 586 18.59 -9.32 -1.13
CA ILE A 586 17.25 -8.89 -0.72
C ILE A 586 17.08 -9.25 0.75
N GLU A 587 16.78 -8.26 1.59
CA GLU A 587 16.35 -8.44 2.97
C GLU A 587 14.95 -7.83 3.12
N ALA A 588 13.95 -8.64 3.50
CA ALA A 588 12.56 -8.21 3.53
C ALA A 588 11.82 -8.73 4.77
N SER A 589 10.95 -7.87 5.29
CA SER A 589 9.97 -8.18 6.34
C SER A 589 8.57 -7.96 5.80
N ILE A 590 7.75 -8.98 5.97
CA ILE A 590 6.35 -9.00 5.56
C ILE A 590 5.54 -9.16 6.83
N ALA A 591 4.75 -8.13 7.13
CA ALA A 591 4.11 -8.02 8.41
C ALA A 591 2.62 -7.78 8.22
N TYR A 592 1.83 -8.76 8.66
CA TYR A 592 0.40 -8.62 8.85
C TYR A 592 0.03 -9.10 10.27
N PRO A 593 -1.02 -8.55 10.89
CA PRO A 593 -1.57 -9.11 12.13
C PRO A 593 -1.91 -10.60 11.98
N GLY A 594 -1.08 -11.47 12.55
CA GLY A 594 -1.28 -12.93 12.56
C GLY A 594 -0.57 -13.72 11.46
N ASP A 595 0.10 -13.07 10.51
CA ASP A 595 0.97 -13.74 9.55
C ASP A 595 2.21 -12.88 9.27
N THR A 596 3.39 -13.48 9.40
CA THR A 596 4.64 -12.75 9.20
C THR A 596 5.75 -13.64 8.70
N ILE A 597 6.54 -13.07 7.80
CA ILE A 597 7.66 -13.74 7.20
C ILE A 597 8.82 -12.75 7.04
N TYR A 598 9.99 -13.17 7.47
CA TYR A 598 11.27 -12.56 7.14
C TYR A 598 11.94 -13.37 6.03
N LEU A 599 12.55 -12.69 5.08
CA LEU A 599 13.32 -13.26 3.98
C LEU A 599 14.66 -12.55 3.85
N HIS A 600 15.74 -13.31 3.73
CA HIS A 600 17.05 -12.83 3.33
C HIS A 600 17.63 -13.74 2.25
N THR A 601 17.93 -13.16 1.10
CA THR A 601 18.48 -13.86 -0.06
C THR A 601 19.72 -13.11 -0.53
N THR A 602 20.84 -13.82 -0.68
CA THR A 602 22.10 -13.26 -1.20
C THR A 602 22.60 -14.07 -2.38
N VAL A 603 23.02 -13.40 -3.45
CA VAL A 603 23.76 -14.02 -4.55
C VAL A 603 25.21 -14.20 -4.13
N THR A 604 25.67 -15.44 -4.09
CA THR A 604 27.04 -15.79 -3.68
C THR A 604 27.95 -16.09 -4.87
N GLU A 605 27.37 -16.50 -6.00
CA GLU A 605 28.12 -16.81 -7.21
C GLU A 605 27.27 -16.54 -8.46
N VAL A 606 27.91 -16.07 -9.52
CA VAL A 606 27.32 -15.91 -10.86
C VAL A 606 28.28 -16.53 -11.86
N ASN A 607 27.76 -17.40 -12.72
CA ASN A 607 28.52 -17.98 -13.83
C ASN A 607 28.21 -17.21 -15.11
N LEU A 608 29.21 -16.51 -15.63
CA LEU A 608 29.12 -15.67 -16.83
C LEU A 608 30.01 -16.25 -17.94
N GLU A 609 29.44 -16.42 -19.13
CA GLU A 609 30.15 -16.89 -20.32
C GLU A 609 30.20 -15.79 -21.39
N PRO A 610 31.39 -15.40 -21.89
CA PRO A 610 31.49 -14.40 -22.95
C PRO A 610 30.81 -14.87 -24.25
N THR A 611 30.01 -14.01 -24.87
CA THR A 611 29.53 -14.25 -26.23
C THR A 611 30.64 -13.89 -27.22
N GLY A 612 31.05 -14.85 -28.05
CA GLY A 612 32.15 -14.72 -29.02
C GLY A 612 31.87 -13.80 -30.20
#